data_AF-A0AAJ2KT46-F1
#
_entry.id   AF-A0AAJ2KT46-F1
#
_cell.length_a   1.000
_cell.length_b   1.000
_cell.length_c   1.000
_cell.angle_alpha   90.00
_cell.angle_beta   90.00
_cell.angle_gamma   90.00
#
_symmetry.space_group_name_H-M   'P 1'
#
loop_
_entity.id
_entity.type
_entity.pdbx_description
1 polymer ?
#
loop_
_entity_poly.entity_id
_entity_poly.type
_entity_poly.pdbx_seq_one_letter_code
_entity_poly.pdbx_strand_id
1 'polypeptide(L)'
;MIRTISIVFSIIPAAFLFHFYEFGQNLTQEDADFLFIGSLLYVVTAGILSTKLEVKFLLAANLVHLVLSVVLAMFFLPTETSWFNPVGRDLAVAFTALFFIAGIWFVRYVSSSIQSTRKKNNA
;
A
#
# COMPACT_ATOMS: atom_id res chain seq x y z
N MET A 1 2.14 2.16 21.89
CA MET A 1 1.78 0.92 21.17
C MET A 1 1.06 1.21 19.85
N ILE A 2 -0.13 1.85 19.85
CA ILE A 2 -0.90 2.08 18.62
C ILE A 2 -0.16 2.87 17.53
N ARG A 3 0.62 3.90 17.91
CA ARG A 3 1.44 4.69 16.97
C ARG A 3 2.46 3.83 16.22
N THR A 4 3.12 2.92 16.94
CA THR A 4 4.10 1.99 16.37
C THR A 4 3.43 1.04 15.39
N ILE A 5 2.27 0.48 15.76
CA ILE A 5 1.46 -0.38 14.87
C ILE A 5 1.09 0.38 13.59
N SER A 6 0.61 1.62 13.71
CA SER A 6 0.27 2.44 12.54
C SER A 6 1.47 2.68 11.62
N ILE A 7 2.66 2.92 12.17
CA ILE A 7 3.90 3.06 11.37
C ILE A 7 4.23 1.75 10.66
N VAL A 8 4.24 0.62 11.39
CA VAL A 8 4.54 -0.70 10.82
C VAL A 8 3.62 -1.02 9.65
N PHE A 9 2.32 -0.79 9.78
CA PHE A 9 1.36 -0.98 8.68
C PHE A 9 1.60 -0.03 7.50
N SER A 10 2.00 1.22 7.76
CA SER A 10 2.20 2.23 6.72
C SER A 10 3.50 2.05 5.93
N ILE A 11 4.46 1.25 6.42
CA ILE A 11 5.71 0.95 5.71
C ILE A 11 5.69 -0.40 4.97
N ILE A 12 4.60 -1.18 5.09
CA ILE A 12 4.46 -2.47 4.40
C ILE A 12 4.67 -2.23 2.89
N PRO A 13 5.56 -2.98 2.24
CA PRO A 13 5.86 -2.83 0.81
C PRO A 13 4.73 -3.39 -0.07
N ALA A 14 3.51 -2.87 0.07
CA ALA A 14 2.30 -3.47 -0.50
C ALA A 14 2.30 -3.53 -2.02
N ALA A 15 2.97 -2.60 -2.70
CA ALA A 15 3.09 -2.61 -4.16
C ALA A 15 4.01 -3.72 -4.64
N PHE A 16 5.10 -3.99 -3.91
CA PHE A 16 5.92 -5.17 -4.18
C PHE A 16 5.13 -6.45 -3.92
N LEU A 17 4.43 -6.56 -2.79
CA LEU A 17 3.65 -7.76 -2.47
C LEU A 17 2.55 -8.03 -3.50
N PHE A 18 1.91 -6.98 -4.01
CA PHE A 18 0.96 -7.06 -5.12
C PHE A 18 1.59 -7.74 -6.34
N HIS A 19 2.69 -7.16 -6.85
CA HIS A 19 3.34 -7.64 -8.08
C HIS A 19 4.03 -8.99 -7.88
N PHE A 20 4.54 -9.26 -6.67
CA PHE A 20 5.15 -10.53 -6.32
C PHE A 20 4.13 -11.67 -6.29
N TYR A 21 2.95 -11.43 -5.70
CA TYR A 21 1.87 -12.40 -5.72
C TYR A 21 1.30 -12.60 -7.13
N GLU A 22 1.02 -11.49 -7.84
CA GLU A 22 0.50 -11.53 -9.21
C GLU A 22 1.41 -12.32 -10.15
N PHE A 23 2.71 -12.01 -10.12
CA PHE A 23 3.69 -12.69 -10.94
C PHE A 23 3.82 -14.18 -10.56
N GLY A 24 3.81 -14.49 -9.27
CA GLY A 24 3.85 -15.87 -8.78
C GLY A 24 2.68 -16.72 -9.29
N GLN A 25 1.46 -16.18 -9.26
CA GLN A 25 0.27 -16.85 -9.77
C GLN A 25 0.32 -17.01 -11.30
N ASN A 26 0.81 -16.00 -12.01
CA ASN A 26 1.01 -16.10 -13.46
C ASN A 26 2.00 -17.23 -13.83
N LEU A 27 3.04 -17.48 -13.02
CA LEU A 27 3.96 -18.60 -13.25
C LEU A 27 3.30 -19.97 -13.10
N THR A 28 2.32 -20.11 -12.20
CA THR A 28 1.55 -21.34 -12.00
C THR A 28 0.34 -21.44 -12.91
N GLN A 29 0.10 -20.45 -13.78
CA GLN A 29 -1.10 -20.31 -14.61
C GLN A 29 -2.40 -20.29 -13.77
N GLU A 30 -2.31 -19.75 -12.56
CA GLU A 30 -3.44 -19.57 -11.66
C GLU A 30 -3.90 -18.11 -11.65
N ASP A 31 -5.16 -17.91 -11.28
CA ASP A 31 -5.72 -16.58 -11.06
C ASP A 31 -5.19 -15.99 -9.74
N ALA A 32 -5.05 -14.66 -9.71
CA ALA A 32 -4.63 -13.91 -8.54
C ALA A 32 -5.84 -13.48 -7.67
N ASP A 33 -6.66 -14.45 -7.25
CA ASP A 33 -7.96 -14.21 -6.59
C ASP A 33 -7.90 -13.29 -5.36
N PHE A 34 -6.80 -13.34 -4.61
CA PHE A 34 -6.65 -12.55 -3.39
C PHE A 34 -6.13 -11.13 -3.61
N LEU A 35 -5.77 -10.78 -4.85
CA LEU A 35 -5.06 -9.54 -5.15
C LEU A 35 -5.94 -8.32 -4.91
N PHE A 36 -7.20 -8.33 -5.35
CA PHE A 36 -8.14 -7.23 -5.09
C PHE A 36 -8.50 -7.13 -3.60
N ILE A 37 -8.97 -8.22 -2.99
CA ILE A 37 -9.44 -8.20 -1.60
C ILE A 37 -8.32 -7.91 -0.62
N GLY A 38 -7.12 -8.47 -0.84
CA GLY A 38 -5.93 -8.19 -0.03
C GLY A 38 -5.51 -6.73 -0.13
N SER A 39 -5.50 -6.17 -1.33
CA SER A 39 -5.19 -4.76 -1.55
C SER A 39 -6.18 -3.83 -0.85
N LEU A 40 -7.48 -4.12 -0.97
CA LEU A 40 -8.54 -3.35 -0.34
C LEU A 40 -8.43 -3.40 1.19
N LEU A 41 -8.25 -4.61 1.76
CA LEU A 41 -8.07 -4.79 3.20
C LEU A 41 -6.85 -4.03 3.73
N TYR A 42 -5.74 -4.08 3.00
CA TYR A 42 -4.54 -3.32 3.36
C TYR A 42 -4.81 -1.81 3.37
N VAL A 43 -5.35 -1.26 2.28
CA VAL A 43 -5.63 0.18 2.14
C VAL A 43 -6.56 0.67 3.25
N VAL A 44 -7.64 -0.08 3.51
CA VAL A 44 -8.61 0.28 4.54
C VAL A 44 -7.97 0.25 5.93
N THR A 45 -7.26 -0.83 6.24
CA THR A 45 -6.64 -1.01 7.57
C THR A 45 -5.54 0.02 7.82
N ALA A 46 -4.62 0.19 6.88
CA ALA A 46 -3.54 1.18 6.96
C ALA A 46 -4.10 2.62 7.00
N GLY A 47 -5.11 2.91 6.18
CA GLY A 47 -5.80 4.21 6.18
C GLY A 47 -6.42 4.57 7.53
N ILE A 48 -7.18 3.65 8.14
CA ILE A 48 -7.79 3.84 9.46
C ILE A 48 -6.71 3.99 10.54
N LEU A 49 -5.72 3.09 10.58
CA LEU A 49 -4.65 3.13 11.56
C LEU A 49 -3.83 4.41 11.43
N SER A 50 -3.65 4.91 10.21
CA SER A 50 -2.88 6.12 9.97
C SER A 50 -3.49 7.33 10.67
N THR A 51 -4.80 7.39 10.95
CA THR A 51 -5.41 8.55 11.63
C THR A 51 -4.81 8.85 13.01
N LYS A 52 -4.05 7.91 13.58
CA LYS A 52 -3.30 8.06 14.84
C LYS A 52 -1.87 8.60 14.67
N LEU A 53 -1.42 8.79 13.43
CA LEU A 53 -0.13 9.38 13.07
C LEU A 53 -0.25 10.85 12.71
N GLU A 54 0.78 11.62 13.03
CA GLU A 54 0.95 12.95 12.44
C GLU A 54 1.25 12.81 10.93
N VAL A 55 0.80 13.79 10.15
CA VAL A 55 0.94 13.83 8.68
C VAL A 55 2.39 13.60 8.24
N LYS A 56 3.37 14.25 8.90
CA LYS A 56 4.80 14.09 8.59
C LYS A 56 5.30 12.65 8.73
N PHE A 57 4.82 11.90 9.72
CA PHE A 57 5.22 10.51 9.92
C PHE A 57 4.58 9.59 8.87
N LEU A 58 3.35 9.87 8.47
CA LEU A 58 2.71 9.14 7.37
C LEU A 58 3.40 9.40 6.04
N LEU A 59 3.79 10.65 5.75
CA LEU A 59 4.55 10.99 4.54
C LEU A 59 5.90 10.25 4.51
N ALA A 60 6.64 10.24 5.61
CA ALA A 60 7.89 9.50 5.72
C ALA A 60 7.68 7.98 5.53
N ALA A 61 6.63 7.42 6.15
CA ALA A 61 6.30 6.01 6.01
C ALA A 61 5.93 5.64 4.57
N ASN A 62 5.16 6.47 3.87
CA ASN A 62 4.79 6.28 2.47
C ASN A 62 6.01 6.34 1.54
N LEU A 63 6.97 7.23 1.82
CA LEU A 63 8.24 7.27 1.09
C LEU A 63 9.03 5.98 1.28
N VAL A 64 9.10 5.49 2.53
CA VAL A 64 9.74 4.20 2.84
C VAL A 64 9.02 3.04 2.15
N HIS A 65 7.69 2.99 2.17
CA HIS A 65 6.86 2.02 1.44
C HIS A 65 7.20 2.01 -0.05
N LEU A 66 7.24 3.18 -0.69
CA LEU A 66 7.56 3.30 -2.12
C LEU A 66 8.99 2.79 -2.42
N VAL A 67 9.99 3.27 -1.68
CA VAL A 67 11.39 2.88 -1.88
C VAL A 67 11.57 1.39 -1.62
N LEU A 68 11.06 0.87 -0.50
CA LEU A 68 11.15 -0.56 -0.19
C LEU A 68 10.48 -1.42 -1.25
N SER A 69 9.33 -1.00 -1.77
CA SER A 69 8.62 -1.75 -2.81
C SER A 69 9.46 -1.86 -4.09
N VAL A 70 10.03 -0.75 -4.55
CA VAL A 70 10.87 -0.76 -5.75
C VAL A 70 12.15 -1.57 -5.52
N VAL A 71 12.83 -1.36 -4.38
CA VAL A 71 14.05 -2.10 -4.04
C VAL A 71 13.78 -3.61 -3.99
N LEU A 72 12.71 -4.05 -3.32
CA LEU A 72 12.37 -5.47 -3.27
C LEU A 72 12.03 -6.02 -4.66
N ALA A 73 11.34 -5.27 -5.51
CA ALA A 73 11.09 -5.68 -6.88
C ALA A 73 12.39 -5.89 -7.68
N MET A 74 13.40 -5.05 -7.47
CA MET A 74 14.71 -5.22 -8.12
C MET A 74 15.40 -6.54 -7.77
N PHE A 75 15.20 -7.06 -6.56
CA PHE A 75 15.82 -8.31 -6.11
C PHE A 75 15.00 -9.57 -6.43
N PHE A 76 13.67 -9.47 -6.42
CA PHE A 76 12.80 -10.65 -6.42
C PHE A 76 11.94 -10.82 -7.67
N LEU A 77 11.81 -9.77 -8.50
CA LEU A 77 11.02 -9.82 -9.73
C LEU A 77 11.92 -9.69 -10.97
N PRO A 78 11.70 -10.48 -12.03
CA PRO A 78 12.57 -10.47 -13.21
C PRO A 78 12.38 -9.20 -14.06
N THR A 79 13.49 -8.64 -14.52
CA THR A 79 13.49 -7.40 -15.31
C THR A 79 13.05 -7.62 -16.77
N GLU A 80 13.37 -8.78 -17.36
CA GLU A 80 13.25 -9.05 -18.81
C GLU A 80 11.94 -9.74 -19.21
N THR A 81 10.88 -9.60 -18.41
CA THR A 81 9.60 -10.26 -18.71
C THR A 81 8.65 -9.33 -19.44
N SER A 82 7.95 -9.87 -20.44
CA SER A 82 6.87 -9.16 -21.13
C SER A 82 5.71 -8.77 -20.20
N TRP A 83 5.65 -9.38 -19.01
CA TRP A 83 4.66 -9.12 -17.97
C TRP A 83 4.56 -7.64 -17.60
N PHE A 84 5.70 -6.94 -17.49
CA PHE A 84 5.73 -5.55 -17.08
C PHE A 84 5.74 -4.55 -18.25
N ASN A 85 5.59 -5.02 -19.49
CA ASN A 85 5.55 -4.14 -20.65
C ASN A 85 4.23 -3.34 -20.71
N PRO A 86 4.26 -2.11 -21.25
CA PRO A 86 5.40 -1.42 -21.85
C PRO A 86 6.23 -0.57 -20.86
N VAL A 87 5.79 -0.46 -19.61
CA VAL A 87 6.34 0.53 -18.65
C VAL A 87 7.58 0.05 -17.91
N GLY A 88 7.80 -1.27 -17.84
CA GLY A 88 8.87 -1.90 -17.08
C GLY A 88 8.52 -2.11 -15.60
N ARG A 89 9.20 -3.08 -14.97
CA ARG A 89 8.94 -3.54 -13.59
C ARG A 89 8.97 -2.41 -12.57
N ASP A 90 10.06 -1.65 -12.56
CA ASP A 90 10.30 -0.64 -11.51
C ASP A 90 9.24 0.45 -11.55
N LEU A 91 8.87 0.87 -12.76
CA LEU A 91 7.85 1.89 -12.97
C LEU A 91 6.46 1.36 -12.66
N ALA A 92 6.13 0.12 -13.05
CA ALA A 92 4.88 -0.54 -12.68
C ALA A 92 4.70 -0.63 -11.15
N VAL A 93 5.75 -1.05 -10.44
CA VAL A 93 5.73 -1.15 -8.97
C VAL A 93 5.61 0.23 -8.32
N ALA A 94 6.33 1.24 -8.83
CA ALA A 94 6.25 2.61 -8.34
C ALA A 94 4.83 3.20 -8.54
N PHE A 95 4.23 3.02 -9.72
CA PHE A 95 2.86 3.47 -9.98
C PHE A 95 1.85 2.79 -9.06
N THR A 96 1.94 1.47 -8.87
CA THR A 96 1.09 0.75 -7.92
C THR A 96 1.27 1.26 -6.49
N ALA A 97 2.50 1.59 -6.06
CA ALA A 97 2.74 2.20 -4.75
C ALA A 97 2.03 3.54 -4.59
N LEU A 98 2.02 4.38 -5.63
CA LEU A 98 1.29 5.65 -5.62
C LEU A 98 -0.23 5.43 -5.47
N PHE A 99 -0.80 4.42 -6.12
CA PHE A 99 -2.22 4.06 -5.95
C PHE A 99 -2.53 3.62 -4.51
N PHE A 100 -1.70 2.75 -3.92
CA PHE A 100 -1.84 2.36 -2.52
C PHE A 100 -1.76 3.55 -1.58
N ILE A 101 -0.77 4.43 -1.77
CA ILE A 101 -0.60 5.65 -0.97
C ILE A 101 -1.84 6.54 -1.10
N ALA A 102 -2.33 6.79 -2.31
CA ALA A 102 -3.53 7.59 -2.55
C ALA A 102 -4.76 7.00 -1.84
N GLY A 103 -4.94 5.68 -1.92
CA GLY A 103 -5.99 4.96 -1.20
C GLY A 103 -5.91 5.13 0.31
N ILE A 104 -4.71 4.99 0.90
CA ILE A 104 -4.48 5.18 2.34
C ILE A 104 -4.87 6.60 2.77
N TRP A 105 -4.46 7.62 2.01
CA TRP A 105 -4.83 9.01 2.29
C TRP A 105 -6.32 9.26 2.19
N PHE A 106 -6.98 8.68 1.17
CA PHE A 106 -8.43 8.78 1.02
C PHE A 106 -9.16 8.18 2.22
N VAL A 107 -8.84 6.94 2.60
CA VAL A 107 -9.44 6.28 3.76
C VAL A 107 -9.15 7.04 5.06
N ARG A 108 -7.92 7.53 5.23
CA ARG A 108 -7.56 8.38 6.38
C ARG A 108 -8.47 9.60 6.46
N TYR A 109 -8.64 10.32 5.36
CA TYR A 109 -9.47 11.53 5.31
C TYR A 109 -10.92 11.25 5.72
N VAL A 110 -11.53 10.22 5.15
CA VAL A 110 -12.90 9.78 5.50
C VAL A 110 -12.98 9.40 6.97
N SER A 111 -12.04 8.58 7.45
CA SER A 111 -11.99 8.10 8.83
C SER A 111 -11.82 9.23 9.85
N SER A 112 -10.93 10.18 9.57
CA SER A 112 -10.72 11.37 10.41
C SER A 112 -11.95 12.27 10.45
N SER A 113 -12.64 12.44 9.33
CA SER A 113 -13.87 13.24 9.25
C SER A 113 -15.01 12.64 10.09
N ILE A 114 -15.18 11.32 10.03
CA ILE A 114 -16.16 10.59 10.86
C ILE A 114 -15.83 10.73 12.35
N GLN A 115 -14.56 10.57 12.74
CA GLN A 115 -14.11 10.71 14.13
C GLN A 115 -14.33 12.13 14.68
N SER A 116 -14.05 13.15 13.87
CA SER A 116 -14.28 14.56 14.23
C SER A 116 -15.77 14.84 14.47
N THR A 117 -16.64 14.36 13.58
CA THR A 117 -18.10 14.53 13.69
C THR A 117 -18.66 13.86 14.95
N ARG A 118 -18.23 12.63 15.26
CA ARG A 118 -18.65 11.92 16.48
C ARG A 118 -18.24 12.67 17.76
N LYS A 119 -17.04 13.25 17.78
CA LYS A 119 -16.57 14.03 18.94
C LYS A 119 -17.44 15.27 19.19
N LYS A 120 -17.90 15.94 18.12
CA LYS A 120 -18.79 17.10 18.21
C LYS A 120 -20.18 16.74 18.74
N ASN A 121 -20.73 15.60 18.35
CA ASN A 121 -22.08 15.17 18.77
C ASN A 121 -22.15 14.67 20.22
N ASN A 122 -21.00 14.32 20.81
CA ASN A 122 -20.90 13.76 22.17
C ASN A 122 -20.39 14.80 23.20
N ALA A 123 -20.18 16.05 22.80
CA ALA A 123 -19.73 17.16 23.64
C ALA A 123 -20.89 18.12 23.88
#